data_AF-A0A7V2K875-F1
#
_entry.id   AF-A0A7V2K875-F1
#
_cell.length_a   1.000
_cell.length_b   1.000
_cell.length_c   1.000
_cell.angle_alpha   90.00
_cell.angle_beta   90.00
_cell.angle_gamma   90.00
#
_symmetry.space_group_name_H-M   'P 1'
#
loop_
_entity.id
_entity.type
_entity.pdbx_description
1 polymer ?
#
loop_
_entity_poly.entity_id
_entity_poly.type
_entity_poly.pdbx_seq_one_letter_code
_entity_poly.pdbx_strand_id
1 'polypeptide(L)'
;MNFLERHDKLLNLAREAGCQGWFVGFESIREETLKKIGKTHNLVKKYKEVIKKVHDYGMGIIGSFIFGFDEDDDSIFPRTLEFVKNSGIDLASFSLLTPLPGTRLFKEMEKEGRIITRDWSKYDCAHVVFKPRRITVEKLQEGLYWMYKEFYRLKEVMKRIFRGLRYIRLFLPLNLAYRIVGIKGYSDFRPGAKDVSRSTFKSSGN
;
A
#
# COMPACT_ATOMS: atom_id res chain seq x y z
N MET A 1 5.12 -6.39 18.95
CA MET A 1 4.60 -5.16 19.58
C MET A 1 5.12 -3.97 18.78
N ASN A 2 4.24 -3.07 18.32
CA ASN A 2 4.59 -2.01 17.37
C ASN A 2 5.27 -0.83 18.12
N PHE A 3 6.26 -0.18 17.50
CA PHE A 3 7.06 0.89 18.10
C PHE A 3 6.20 2.08 18.58
N LEU A 4 5.23 2.51 17.77
CA LEU A 4 4.35 3.63 18.09
C LEU A 4 3.45 3.38 19.32
N GLU A 5 3.21 2.12 19.66
CA GLU A 5 2.41 1.72 20.82
C GLU A 5 3.12 2.09 22.15
N ARG A 6 4.46 2.08 22.18
CA ARG A 6 5.23 2.16 23.43
C ARG A 6 5.81 3.53 23.76
N HIS A 7 5.73 4.49 22.84
CA HIS A 7 6.48 5.75 22.96
C HIS A 7 5.56 6.98 22.93
N ASP A 8 4.78 7.15 24.00
CA ASP A 8 3.92 8.34 24.20
C ASP A 8 4.70 9.65 24.11
N LYS A 9 5.92 9.68 24.67
CA LYS A 9 6.81 10.85 24.58
C LYS A 9 7.17 11.18 23.13
N LEU A 10 7.39 10.18 22.29
CA LEU A 10 7.70 10.39 20.88
C LEU A 10 6.48 10.95 20.13
N LEU A 11 5.30 10.41 20.36
CA LEU A 11 4.08 10.90 19.73
C LEU A 11 3.76 12.34 20.16
N ASN A 12 3.99 12.67 21.43
CA ASN A 12 3.81 14.04 21.90
C ASN A 12 4.83 15.00 21.27
N LEU A 13 6.11 14.62 21.21
CA LEU A 13 7.15 15.44 20.56
C LEU A 13 6.88 15.62 19.06
N ALA A 14 6.43 14.56 18.37
CA ALA A 14 6.06 14.65 16.96
C ALA A 14 4.91 15.64 16.75
N ARG A 15 3.89 15.58 17.60
CA ARG A 15 2.78 16.54 17.60
C ARG A 15 3.26 17.97 17.84
N GLU A 16 4.11 18.19 18.86
CA GLU A 16 4.68 19.51 19.17
C GLU A 16 5.54 20.07 18.04
N ALA A 17 6.24 19.20 17.32
CA ALA A 17 6.99 19.55 16.11
C ALA A 17 6.12 19.80 14.87
N GLY A 18 4.79 19.69 14.99
CA GLY A 18 3.86 19.93 13.88
C GLY A 18 3.68 18.75 12.93
N CYS A 19 4.11 17.53 13.32
CA CYS A 19 3.83 16.33 12.55
C CYS A 19 2.30 16.14 12.41
N GLN A 20 1.85 15.87 11.18
CA GLN A 20 0.42 15.73 10.87
C GLN A 20 0.00 14.29 10.58
N GLY A 21 0.95 13.38 10.36
CA GLY A 21 0.64 11.98 10.13
C GLY A 21 1.86 11.07 10.00
N TRP A 22 1.60 9.78 10.18
CA TRP A 22 2.62 8.73 10.16
C TRP A 22 2.42 7.78 8.98
N PHE A 23 3.50 7.47 8.29
CA PHE A 23 3.53 6.39 7.31
C PHE A 23 3.89 5.08 8.00
N VAL A 24 3.00 4.09 7.93
CA VAL A 24 3.14 2.81 8.63
C VAL A 24 3.07 1.66 7.63
N GLY A 25 4.18 0.92 7.52
CA GLY A 25 4.25 -0.33 6.75
C GLY A 25 3.56 -1.48 7.46
N PHE A 26 2.28 -1.68 7.18
CA PHE A 26 1.48 -2.81 7.66
C PHE A 26 1.79 -4.10 6.90
N GLU A 27 2.20 -3.97 5.62
CA GLU A 27 2.61 -5.05 4.70
C GLU A 27 1.48 -6.02 4.32
N SER A 28 0.95 -6.76 5.28
CA SER A 28 -0.11 -7.74 5.06
C SER A 28 -1.04 -7.82 6.27
N ILE A 29 -2.26 -8.30 6.04
CA ILE A 29 -3.23 -8.64 7.08
C ILE A 29 -3.21 -10.14 7.43
N ARG A 30 -2.37 -10.95 6.76
CA ARG A 30 -2.17 -12.37 7.06
C ARG A 30 -1.00 -12.53 8.02
N GLU A 31 -1.25 -13.20 9.16
CA GLU A 31 -0.20 -13.46 10.15
C GLU A 31 0.90 -14.37 9.60
N GLU A 32 0.59 -15.33 8.71
CA GLU A 32 1.61 -16.20 8.12
C GLU A 32 2.62 -15.40 7.29
N THR A 33 2.13 -14.47 6.46
CA THR A 33 2.96 -13.58 5.66
C THR A 33 3.88 -12.75 6.53
N LEU A 34 3.35 -12.12 7.60
CA LEU A 34 4.12 -11.27 8.51
C LEU A 34 5.24 -12.05 9.23
N LYS A 35 4.96 -13.30 9.63
CA LYS A 35 5.96 -14.19 10.23
C LYS A 35 7.09 -14.50 9.24
N LYS A 36 6.76 -14.81 7.98
CA LYS A 36 7.74 -15.17 6.95
C LYS A 36 8.66 -14.02 6.57
N ILE A 37 8.15 -12.79 6.52
CA ILE A 37 8.96 -11.59 6.22
C ILE A 37 9.73 -11.04 7.43
N GLY A 38 9.70 -11.73 8.57
CA GLY A 38 10.43 -11.33 9.77
C GLY A 38 9.84 -10.12 10.52
N LYS A 39 8.64 -9.64 10.16
CA LYS A 39 7.94 -8.57 10.90
C LYS A 39 7.18 -9.12 12.11
N THR A 40 7.91 -9.74 13.03
CA THR A 40 7.38 -10.29 14.29
C THR A 40 6.79 -9.21 15.22
N HIS A 41 7.11 -7.94 14.97
CA HIS A 41 6.64 -6.81 15.77
C HIS A 41 5.25 -6.30 15.36
N ASN A 42 4.84 -6.53 14.11
CA ASN A 42 3.55 -6.15 13.57
C ASN A 42 2.53 -7.25 13.86
N LEU A 43 1.67 -7.03 14.86
CA LEU A 43 0.54 -7.90 15.13
C LEU A 43 -0.71 -7.25 14.53
N VAL A 44 -1.35 -7.93 13.58
CA VAL A 44 -2.58 -7.45 12.91
C VAL A 44 -3.64 -7.01 13.93
N LYS A 45 -3.74 -7.75 15.04
CA LYS A 45 -4.65 -7.47 16.16
C LYS A 45 -4.44 -6.08 16.79
N LYS A 46 -3.21 -5.56 16.74
CA LYS A 46 -2.82 -4.26 17.33
C LYS A 46 -2.89 -3.09 16.36
N TYR A 47 -3.15 -3.32 15.08
CA TYR A 47 -3.17 -2.23 14.10
C TYR A 47 -4.22 -1.17 14.45
N LYS A 48 -5.40 -1.59 14.90
CA LYS A 48 -6.46 -0.66 15.35
C LYS A 48 -6.03 0.16 16.57
N GLU A 49 -5.31 -0.43 17.52
CA GLU A 49 -4.80 0.26 18.71
C GLU A 49 -3.77 1.32 18.35
N VAL A 50 -2.83 1.00 17.45
CA VAL A 50 -1.82 1.94 16.95
C VAL A 50 -2.48 3.10 16.21
N ILE A 51 -3.43 2.81 15.33
CA ILE A 51 -4.17 3.83 14.58
C ILE A 51 -4.91 4.75 15.54
N LYS A 52 -5.67 4.19 16.49
CA LYS A 52 -6.38 4.95 17.51
C LYS A 52 -5.43 5.84 18.31
N LYS A 53 -4.29 5.29 18.76
CA LYS A 53 -3.30 6.04 19.54
C LYS A 53 -2.77 7.24 18.77
N VAL A 54 -2.39 7.07 17.50
CA VAL A 54 -1.92 8.19 16.66
C VAL A 54 -3.01 9.24 16.46
N HIS A 55 -4.26 8.82 16.28
CA HIS A 55 -5.41 9.72 16.21
C HIS A 55 -5.64 10.50 17.52
N ASP A 56 -5.49 9.85 18.68
CA ASP A 56 -5.63 10.49 19.99
C ASP A 56 -4.61 11.64 20.18
N TYR A 57 -3.44 11.53 19.54
CA TYR A 57 -2.41 12.57 19.50
C TYR A 57 -2.62 13.66 18.45
N GLY A 58 -3.74 13.65 17.70
CA GLY A 58 -3.97 14.70 16.73
C GLY A 58 -3.29 14.48 15.38
N MET A 59 -2.90 13.25 15.03
CA MET A 59 -2.17 12.94 13.79
C MET A 59 -2.92 11.86 13.00
N GLY A 60 -2.77 11.84 11.67
CA GLY A 60 -3.35 10.80 10.81
C GLY A 60 -2.41 9.64 10.49
N ILE A 61 -2.93 8.64 9.79
CA ILE A 61 -2.19 7.44 9.37
C ILE A 61 -2.26 7.25 7.85
N ILE A 62 -1.08 7.02 7.27
CA ILE A 62 -0.91 6.49 5.92
C ILE A 62 -0.47 5.03 6.05
N GLY A 63 -1.37 4.10 5.72
CA GLY A 63 -1.09 2.66 5.76
C GLY A 63 -0.50 2.15 4.46
N SER A 64 0.62 1.42 4.52
CA SER A 64 1.23 0.77 3.36
C SER A 64 1.07 -0.74 3.40
N PHE A 65 0.61 -1.30 2.28
CA PHE A 65 0.31 -2.73 2.08
C PHE A 65 0.92 -3.23 0.78
N ILE A 66 1.45 -4.45 0.83
CA ILE A 66 2.10 -5.13 -0.30
C ILE A 66 1.30 -6.41 -0.61
N PHE A 67 1.03 -6.64 -1.89
CA PHE A 67 0.36 -7.86 -2.38
C PHE A 67 1.28 -8.72 -3.23
N GLY A 68 1.04 -10.02 -3.24
CA GLY A 68 1.77 -10.98 -4.08
C GLY A 68 2.71 -11.88 -3.30
N PHE A 69 2.57 -11.96 -1.98
CA PHE A 69 3.27 -12.98 -1.20
C PHE A 69 2.76 -14.38 -1.56
N ASP A 70 3.58 -15.39 -1.35
CA ASP A 70 3.23 -16.79 -1.69
C ASP A 70 1.98 -17.28 -0.95
N GLU A 71 1.70 -16.69 0.22
CA GLU A 71 0.56 -16.99 1.07
C GLU A 71 -0.72 -16.27 0.61
N ASP A 72 -0.62 -15.27 -0.26
CA ASP A 72 -1.77 -14.52 -0.77
C ASP A 72 -2.54 -15.35 -1.79
N ASP A 73 -3.87 -15.34 -1.67
CA ASP A 73 -4.82 -15.94 -2.61
C ASP A 73 -5.83 -14.89 -3.08
N ASP A 74 -6.75 -15.29 -3.95
CA ASP A 74 -7.78 -14.40 -4.52
C ASP A 74 -8.59 -13.61 -3.48
N SER A 75 -8.67 -14.08 -2.24
CA SER A 75 -9.40 -13.39 -1.17
C SER A 75 -8.61 -12.25 -0.50
N ILE A 76 -7.32 -12.08 -0.80
CA ILE A 76 -6.46 -11.10 -0.11
C ILE A 76 -6.96 -9.66 -0.30
N PHE A 77 -7.38 -9.32 -1.51
CA PHE A 77 -7.84 -7.97 -1.86
C PHE A 77 -9.13 -7.60 -1.12
N PRO A 78 -10.24 -8.36 -1.20
CA PRO A 78 -11.46 -8.01 -0.49
C PRO A 78 -11.28 -7.97 1.03
N ARG A 79 -10.51 -8.91 1.60
CA ARG A 79 -10.21 -8.90 3.05
C ARG A 79 -9.40 -7.68 3.47
N THR A 80 -8.40 -7.31 2.68
CA THR A 80 -7.58 -6.13 2.96
C THR A 80 -8.40 -4.86 2.82
N LEU A 81 -9.25 -4.76 1.79
CA LEU A 81 -10.16 -3.64 1.60
C LEU A 81 -11.10 -3.45 2.79
N GLU A 82 -11.71 -4.52 3.27
CA GLU A 82 -12.58 -4.49 4.45
C GLU A 82 -11.80 -4.02 5.69
N PHE A 83 -10.61 -4.59 5.90
CA PHE A 83 -9.75 -4.18 7.01
C PHE A 83 -9.38 -2.69 6.96
N VAL A 84 -8.91 -2.17 5.82
CA VAL A 84 -8.49 -0.76 5.72
C VAL A 84 -9.66 0.20 5.85
N LYS A 85 -10.86 -0.17 5.39
CA LYS A 85 -12.08 0.64 5.57
C LYS A 85 -12.49 0.72 7.03
N ASN A 86 -12.32 -0.35 7.79
CA ASN A 86 -12.79 -0.49 9.17
C ASN A 86 -11.74 -0.20 10.25
N SER A 87 -10.48 0.05 9.87
CA SER A 87 -9.36 0.18 10.83
C SER A 87 -9.08 1.61 11.29
N GLY A 88 -9.61 2.62 10.60
CA GLY A 88 -9.29 4.02 10.89
C GLY A 88 -8.23 4.63 9.98
N ILE A 89 -7.67 3.89 9.01
CA ILE A 89 -6.66 4.43 8.09
C ILE A 89 -7.22 5.63 7.30
N ASP A 90 -6.42 6.69 7.18
CA ASP A 90 -6.82 7.96 6.56
C ASP A 90 -6.42 8.02 5.07
N LEU A 91 -5.25 7.47 4.76
CA LEU A 91 -4.75 7.22 3.41
C LEU A 91 -4.11 5.84 3.34
N ALA A 92 -4.18 5.20 2.18
CA ALA A 92 -3.51 3.92 1.95
C ALA A 92 -2.67 3.96 0.67
N SER A 93 -1.48 3.37 0.77
CA SER A 93 -0.62 3.04 -0.35
C SER A 93 -0.64 1.52 -0.53
N PHE A 94 -0.98 1.10 -1.74
CA PHE A 94 -0.97 -0.30 -2.15
C PHE A 94 0.13 -0.50 -3.18
N SER A 95 0.88 -1.60 -3.06
CA SER A 95 1.92 -1.96 -4.01
C SER A 95 1.98 -3.47 -4.21
N LEU A 96 2.70 -3.89 -5.23
CA LEU A 96 3.01 -5.28 -5.52
C LEU A 96 4.41 -5.64 -5.03
N LEU A 97 4.55 -6.87 -4.55
CA LEU A 97 5.82 -7.45 -4.18
C LEU A 97 6.74 -7.45 -5.40
N THR A 98 7.83 -6.69 -5.32
CA THR A 98 8.83 -6.61 -6.39
C THR A 98 10.11 -7.27 -5.93
N PRO A 99 10.52 -8.41 -6.50
CA PRO A 99 11.83 -8.99 -6.23
C PRO A 99 12.90 -8.08 -6.84
N LEU A 100 13.50 -7.19 -6.06
CA LEU A 100 14.52 -6.28 -6.58
C LEU A 100 15.85 -7.03 -6.81
N PRO A 101 16.55 -6.80 -7.94
CA PRO A 101 17.84 -7.43 -8.20
C PRO A 101 18.83 -7.21 -7.04
N GLY A 102 19.58 -8.26 -6.71
CA GLY A 102 20.51 -8.28 -5.57
C GLY A 102 19.87 -8.68 -4.23
N THR A 103 18.54 -8.63 -4.08
CA THR A 103 17.86 -9.08 -2.86
C THR A 103 17.84 -10.60 -2.73
N ARG A 104 17.70 -11.09 -1.49
CA ARG A 104 17.48 -12.52 -1.21
C ARG A 104 16.25 -13.04 -1.95
N LEU A 105 15.15 -12.28 -1.93
CA LEU A 105 13.90 -12.63 -2.60
C LEU A 105 14.09 -12.83 -4.11
N PHE A 106 14.83 -11.94 -4.77
CA PHE A 106 15.12 -12.08 -6.21
C PHE A 106 15.89 -13.36 -6.51
N LYS A 107 16.96 -13.64 -5.74
CA LYS A 107 17.76 -14.86 -5.93
C LYS A 107 16.93 -16.14 -5.75
N GLU A 108 16.04 -16.13 -4.75
CA GLU A 108 15.12 -17.25 -4.49
C GLU A 108 14.12 -17.43 -5.65
N MET A 109 13.45 -16.37 -6.08
CA MET A 109 12.49 -16.43 -7.19
C MET A 109 13.16 -16.74 -8.55
N GLU A 110 14.38 -16.28 -8.76
CA GLU A 110 15.17 -16.61 -9.95
C GLU A 110 15.53 -18.10 -9.98
N LYS A 111 15.99 -18.65 -8.86
CA LYS A 111 16.26 -20.09 -8.73
C LYS A 111 15.00 -20.93 -8.95
N GLU A 112 13.84 -20.44 -8.52
CA GLU A 112 12.53 -21.08 -8.74
C GLU A 112 11.99 -20.91 -10.18
N GLY A 113 12.67 -20.15 -11.05
CA GLY A 113 12.19 -19.88 -12.40
C GLY A 113 10.93 -19.02 -12.45
N ARG A 114 10.70 -18.18 -11.43
CA ARG A 114 9.50 -17.37 -11.27
C ARG A 114 9.61 -15.95 -11.80
N ILE A 115 10.79 -15.46 -12.16
CA ILE A 115 10.94 -14.12 -12.75
C ILE A 115 10.35 -14.11 -14.17
N ILE A 116 9.40 -13.19 -14.43
CA ILE A 116 8.71 -13.06 -15.72
C ILE A 116 9.50 -12.19 -16.69
N THR A 117 10.11 -11.11 -16.19
CA THR A 117 10.84 -10.13 -17.00
C THR A 117 12.03 -9.57 -16.26
N ARG A 118 13.09 -9.18 -16.99
CA ARG A 118 14.22 -8.39 -16.49
C ARG A 118 14.23 -6.97 -17.06
N ASP A 119 13.12 -6.54 -17.63
CA ASP A 119 12.90 -5.13 -17.96
C ASP A 119 12.76 -4.34 -16.65
N TRP A 120 13.86 -3.72 -16.23
CA TRP A 120 13.96 -2.98 -14.97
C TRP A 120 13.01 -1.78 -14.91
N SER A 121 12.51 -1.29 -16.05
CA SER A 121 11.50 -0.23 -16.06
C SER A 121 10.16 -0.67 -15.45
N LYS A 122 9.93 -1.98 -15.35
CA LYS A 122 8.72 -2.58 -14.73
C LYS A 122 8.90 -2.89 -13.24
N TYR A 123 10.06 -2.63 -12.65
CA TYR A 123 10.34 -2.91 -11.23
C TYR A 123 9.95 -1.72 -10.34
N ASP A 124 8.72 -1.23 -10.52
CA ASP A 124 8.18 0.01 -9.94
C ASP A 124 7.18 -0.22 -8.80
N CYS A 125 7.06 -1.46 -8.32
CA CYS A 125 6.07 -1.89 -7.32
C CYS A 125 4.60 -1.76 -7.78
N ALA A 126 4.38 -1.59 -9.08
CA ALA A 126 3.06 -1.49 -9.70
C ALA A 126 2.83 -2.57 -10.78
N HIS A 127 3.88 -3.06 -11.42
CA HIS A 127 3.81 -4.20 -12.34
C HIS A 127 4.12 -5.53 -11.68
N VAL A 128 3.42 -6.58 -12.12
CA VAL A 128 3.77 -7.96 -11.78
C VAL A 128 4.96 -8.41 -12.63
N VAL A 129 6.12 -8.63 -11.98
CA VAL A 129 7.37 -9.07 -12.64
C VAL A 129 7.77 -10.51 -12.29
N PHE A 130 6.94 -11.23 -11.55
CA PHE A 130 7.18 -12.61 -11.12
C PHE A 130 5.89 -13.44 -11.16
N LYS A 131 6.00 -14.77 -11.18
CA LYS A 131 4.89 -15.72 -11.13
C LYS A 131 4.46 -15.97 -9.68
N PRO A 132 3.34 -15.43 -9.19
CA PRO A 132 2.76 -15.80 -7.89
C PRO A 132 2.37 -17.29 -7.81
N ARG A 133 2.26 -17.84 -6.58
CA ARG A 133 1.95 -19.28 -6.38
C ARG A 133 0.46 -19.62 -6.39
N ARG A 134 -0.38 -18.75 -5.84
CA ARG A 134 -1.81 -19.04 -5.54
C ARG A 134 -2.80 -18.06 -6.16
N ILE A 135 -2.29 -17.01 -6.78
CA ILE A 135 -3.06 -16.02 -7.55
C ILE A 135 -2.45 -15.98 -8.95
N THR A 136 -3.21 -15.64 -9.99
CA THR A 136 -2.65 -15.47 -11.34
C THR A 136 -1.98 -14.11 -11.49
N VAL A 137 -1.10 -13.96 -12.48
CA VAL A 137 -0.42 -12.70 -12.79
C VAL A 137 -1.44 -11.60 -13.09
N GLU A 138 -2.47 -11.94 -13.87
CA GLU A 138 -3.53 -11.04 -14.30
C GLU A 138 -4.35 -10.58 -13.10
N LYS A 139 -4.78 -11.51 -12.23
CA LYS A 139 -5.55 -11.19 -11.02
C LYS A 139 -4.75 -10.34 -10.04
N LEU A 140 -3.45 -10.60 -9.88
CA LEU A 140 -2.58 -9.81 -9.01
C LEU A 140 -2.44 -8.38 -9.56
N GLN A 141 -2.24 -8.24 -10.88
CA GLN A 141 -2.15 -6.95 -11.56
C GLN A 141 -3.46 -6.15 -11.46
N GLU A 142 -4.61 -6.78 -11.72
CA GLU A 142 -5.94 -6.17 -11.63
C GLU A 142 -6.31 -5.80 -10.20
N GLY A 143 -5.95 -6.64 -9.24
CA GLY A 143 -6.28 -6.44 -7.84
C GLY A 143 -5.66 -5.17 -7.26
N LEU A 144 -4.44 -4.80 -7.68
CA LEU A 144 -3.82 -3.53 -7.30
C LEU A 144 -4.68 -2.34 -7.73
N TYR A 145 -5.09 -2.33 -9.00
CA TYR A 145 -5.96 -1.29 -9.54
C TYR A 145 -7.31 -1.24 -8.80
N TRP A 146 -7.92 -2.41 -8.57
CA TRP A 146 -9.18 -2.54 -7.87
C TRP A 146 -9.11 -1.98 -6.44
N MET A 147 -8.02 -2.24 -5.72
CA MET A 147 -7.79 -1.69 -4.37
C MET A 147 -7.81 -0.17 -4.35
N TYR A 148 -7.06 0.50 -5.24
CA TYR A 148 -7.07 1.96 -5.32
C TYR A 148 -8.44 2.50 -5.69
N LYS A 149 -9.12 1.89 -6.68
CA LYS A 149 -10.46 2.30 -7.13
C LYS A 149 -11.49 2.22 -6.00
N GLU A 150 -11.52 1.12 -5.25
CA GLU A 150 -12.52 0.89 -4.22
C GLU A 150 -12.21 1.64 -2.91
N PHE A 151 -10.94 1.77 -2.54
CA PHE A 151 -10.55 2.50 -1.34
C PHE A 151 -10.73 4.02 -1.50
N TYR A 152 -10.41 4.57 -2.68
CA TYR A 152 -10.56 5.99 -3.01
C TYR A 152 -11.87 6.33 -3.72
N ARG A 153 -12.89 5.45 -3.65
CA ARG A 153 -14.24 5.77 -4.12
C ARG A 153 -14.78 7.00 -3.36
N LEU A 154 -15.43 7.93 -4.06
CA LEU A 154 -15.85 9.22 -3.49
C LEU A 154 -16.66 9.06 -2.19
N LYS A 155 -17.62 8.12 -2.16
CA LYS A 155 -18.39 7.80 -0.96
C LYS A 155 -17.51 7.43 0.24
N GLU A 156 -16.45 6.65 0.01
CA GLU A 156 -15.53 6.19 1.06
C GLU A 156 -14.57 7.30 1.50
N VAL A 157 -14.11 8.14 0.57
CA VAL A 157 -13.35 9.35 0.89
C VAL A 157 -14.17 10.29 1.77
N MET A 158 -15.42 10.56 1.41
CA MET A 158 -16.32 11.42 2.19
C MET A 158 -16.56 10.86 3.60
N LYS A 159 -16.82 9.55 3.74
CA LYS A 159 -16.95 8.91 5.05
C LYS A 159 -15.72 9.14 5.94
N ARG A 160 -14.50 9.03 5.39
CA ARG A 160 -13.26 9.26 6.14
C ARG A 160 -13.11 10.73 6.56
N ILE A 161 -13.46 11.66 5.68
CA ILE A 161 -13.43 13.10 5.98
C ILE A 161 -14.38 13.45 7.12
N PHE A 162 -15.62 12.94 7.09
CA PHE A 162 -16.60 13.19 8.14
C PHE A 162 -16.22 12.57 9.49
N ARG A 163 -15.46 11.46 9.48
CA ARG A 163 -14.91 10.85 10.71
C ARG A 163 -13.83 11.72 11.36
N GLY A 164 -13.17 12.60 10.61
CA GLY A 164 -11.96 13.32 11.02
C GLY A 164 -11.94 14.78 10.58
N LEU A 165 -12.97 15.57 10.94
CA LEU A 165 -13.04 17.02 10.66
C LEU A 165 -11.77 17.79 11.07
N ARG A 166 -11.01 17.29 12.06
CA ARG A 166 -9.76 17.89 12.55
C ARG A 166 -8.62 17.94 11.53
N TYR A 167 -8.64 17.13 10.46
CA TYR A 167 -7.53 17.05 9.49
C TYR A 167 -7.94 17.29 8.04
N ILE A 168 -9.13 17.87 7.84
CA ILE A 168 -9.71 18.08 6.51
C ILE A 168 -8.79 18.89 5.58
N ARG A 169 -8.05 19.87 6.11
CA ARG A 169 -7.14 20.72 5.31
C ARG A 169 -5.97 19.96 4.67
N LEU A 170 -5.47 18.91 5.32
CA LEU A 170 -4.38 18.08 4.78
C LEU A 170 -4.94 16.86 4.03
N PHE A 171 -5.85 16.12 4.65
CA PHE A 171 -6.27 14.83 4.13
C PHE A 171 -7.31 14.92 3.01
N LEU A 172 -8.05 16.02 2.87
CA LEU A 172 -8.93 16.23 1.71
C LEU A 172 -8.15 16.37 0.40
N PRO A 173 -7.21 17.33 0.24
CA PRO A 173 -6.45 17.44 -0.99
C PRO A 173 -5.62 16.19 -1.26
N LEU A 174 -5.07 15.53 -0.23
CA LEU A 174 -4.35 14.28 -0.41
C LEU A 174 -5.26 13.12 -0.82
N ASN A 175 -6.45 12.95 -0.23
CA ASN A 175 -7.38 11.89 -0.68
C ASN A 175 -7.84 12.13 -2.13
N LEU A 176 -8.06 13.39 -2.53
CA LEU A 176 -8.40 13.72 -3.91
C LEU A 176 -7.21 13.49 -4.87
N ALA A 177 -6.00 13.86 -4.47
CA ALA A 177 -4.78 13.60 -5.25
C ALA A 177 -4.55 12.10 -5.43
N TYR A 178 -4.62 11.30 -4.36
CA TYR A 178 -4.51 9.85 -4.43
C TYR A 178 -5.65 9.20 -5.22
N ARG A 179 -6.85 9.78 -5.20
CA ARG A 179 -7.93 9.35 -6.08
C ARG A 179 -7.58 9.59 -7.55
N ILE A 180 -7.11 10.80 -7.91
CA ILE A 180 -6.77 11.15 -9.29
C ILE A 180 -5.56 10.33 -9.77
N VAL A 181 -4.45 10.38 -9.04
CA VAL A 181 -3.20 9.69 -9.38
C VAL A 181 -3.36 8.18 -9.27
N GLY A 182 -4.02 7.68 -8.22
CA GLY A 182 -4.23 6.25 -8.04
C GLY A 182 -5.15 5.66 -9.11
N ILE A 183 -6.29 6.30 -9.40
CA ILE A 183 -7.23 5.78 -10.39
C ILE A 183 -6.72 5.97 -11.82
N LYS A 184 -6.09 7.11 -12.14
CA LYS A 184 -5.58 7.41 -13.49
C LYS A 184 -4.21 6.79 -13.76
N GLY A 185 -3.32 6.77 -12.77
CA GLY A 185 -2.00 6.17 -12.88
C GLY A 185 -2.12 4.65 -12.97
N TYR A 186 -2.80 4.00 -12.03
CA TYR A 186 -2.92 2.54 -12.04
C TYR A 186 -3.92 2.01 -13.09
N SER A 187 -4.74 2.86 -13.73
CA SER A 187 -5.58 2.40 -14.84
C SER A 187 -4.76 1.96 -16.05
N ASP A 188 -3.56 2.52 -16.21
CA ASP A 188 -2.65 2.20 -17.31
C ASP A 188 -2.00 0.81 -17.15
N PHE A 189 -2.18 0.18 -15.98
CA PHE A 189 -1.65 -1.12 -15.62
C PHE A 189 -2.71 -2.23 -15.70
N ARG A 190 -3.94 -1.92 -16.15
CA ARG A 190 -4.97 -2.95 -16.37
C ARG A 190 -4.58 -3.86 -17.54
N PRO A 191 -4.93 -5.16 -17.52
CA PRO A 191 -4.74 -6.03 -18.68
C PRO A 191 -5.40 -5.44 -19.92
N GLY A 192 -4.61 -5.25 -20.98
CA GLY A 192 -5.05 -4.64 -22.25
C GLY A 192 -4.93 -3.11 -22.33
N ALA A 193 -4.49 -2.41 -21.29
CA ALA A 193 -4.08 -1.02 -21.39
C ALA A 193 -2.78 -0.92 -22.21
N LYS A 194 -2.66 0.11 -23.05
CA LYS A 194 -1.40 0.38 -23.76
C LYS A 194 -0.39 0.87 -22.71
N ASP A 195 0.73 0.16 -22.52
CA ASP A 195 1.84 0.58 -21.64
C ASP A 195 2.21 2.04 -21.96
N VAL A 196 1.76 3.00 -21.13
CA VAL A 196 1.94 4.45 -21.35
C VAL A 196 3.36 4.90 -20.93
N SER A 197 4.18 4.00 -20.38
CA SER A 197 5.56 4.27 -19.94
C SER A 197 6.50 4.81 -21.04
N ARG A 198 6.05 4.86 -22.30
CA ARG A 198 6.78 5.44 -23.44
C ARG A 198 6.43 6.90 -23.79
N SER A 199 5.40 7.54 -23.22
CA SER A 199 4.93 8.84 -23.73
C SER A 199 5.45 10.09 -23.01
N THR A 200 6.11 9.97 -21.86
CA THR A 200 6.56 11.14 -21.05
C THR A 200 8.07 11.40 -21.05
N PHE A 201 8.88 10.67 -21.82
CA PHE A 201 10.31 10.94 -22.01
C PHE A 201 10.67 11.16 -23.50
N LYS A 202 9.98 12.09 -24.16
CA LYS A 202 10.48 12.77 -25.37
C LYS A 202 10.11 14.25 -25.34
N SER A 203 10.83 15.06 -24.57
CA SER A 203 11.07 16.47 -24.90
C SER A 203 12.17 17.08 -24.01
N SER A 204 13.39 17.19 -24.55
CA SER A 204 14.32 18.32 -24.38
C SER A 204 15.72 17.89 -24.82
N GLY A 205 15.93 17.92 -26.14
CA GLY A 205 17.24 17.91 -26.77
C GLY A 205 17.16 18.85 -27.96
N ASN A 206 17.35 20.14 -27.68
CA ASN A 206 17.80 21.11 -28.67
C ASN A 206 19.30 21.28 -28.50
#